data_AF-A0A4Z2CKF9-F1
#
_entry.id   AF-A0A4Z2CKF9-F1
#
_cell.length_a   1.000
_cell.length_b   1.000
_cell.length_c   1.000
_cell.angle_alpha   90.00
_cell.angle_beta   90.00
_cell.angle_gamma   90.00
#
_symmetry.space_group_name_H-M   'P 1'
#
loop_
_entity.id
_entity.type
_entity.pdbx_description
1 polymer ?
#
loop_
_entity_poly.entity_id
_entity_poly.type
_entity_poly.pdbx_seq_one_letter_code
_entity_poly.pdbx_strand_id
1 'polypeptide(L)'
;MANGSVGSLILKLHDVNAVKFGEYKLKSGIMTPIYIDLRVLVSYPALMNQVSCLIYQRMQEEDLRFDSVCGVPYTALPLATIISSKHEFPMLIRRKEAKDYGTKRLVEGTIHEGETCLIIEDTVTTGSSILETAEVLQKVGLKVTDAIVVMDRKQGAAEMLASRGIRLHPIISMFNLLDVLREAQRIDSQTAQNVRNFILDHQTFSAKAGNGSEVPEKKQCVEKTTQLSYADRAKLSDVHPLASKLLTIMQEKQSNLCVSADVTVQRGASPAGRQPGPKHLLAQDPYRHSKGLCSGSRPQTAGFGRQAQLPHL
;
A
#
# COMPACT_ATOMS: atom_id res chain seq x y z
N MET A 1 14.86 8.48 -29.11
CA MET A 1 14.71 8.24 -27.66
C MET A 1 15.23 6.84 -27.37
N ALA A 2 16.10 6.66 -26.37
CA ALA A 2 16.73 5.36 -26.14
C ALA A 2 15.68 4.32 -25.72
N ASN A 3 15.32 3.40 -26.62
CA ASN A 3 14.67 2.14 -26.27
C ASN A 3 15.67 1.32 -25.46
N GLY A 4 15.74 1.58 -24.16
CA GLY A 4 16.59 0.82 -23.25
C GLY A 4 16.02 -0.57 -23.09
N SER A 5 16.82 -1.60 -23.35
CA SER A 5 16.43 -3.00 -23.14
C SER A 5 16.01 -3.25 -21.69
N VAL A 6 15.16 -4.26 -21.48
CA VAL A 6 14.74 -4.71 -20.13
C VAL A 6 15.95 -5.04 -19.25
N GLY A 7 16.99 -5.66 -19.82
CA GLY A 7 18.26 -5.92 -19.10
C GLY A 7 18.92 -4.64 -18.59
N SER A 8 19.02 -3.60 -19.43
CA SER A 8 19.57 -2.30 -19.01
C SER A 8 18.73 -1.64 -17.90
N LEU A 9 17.40 -1.77 -17.97
CA LEU A 9 16.52 -1.28 -16.91
C LEU A 9 16.80 -1.98 -15.58
N ILE A 10 16.93 -3.31 -15.57
CA ILE A 10 17.18 -4.10 -14.36
C ILE A 10 18.47 -3.65 -13.66
N LEU A 11 19.55 -3.46 -14.43
CA LEU A 11 20.82 -2.97 -13.87
C LEU A 11 20.67 -1.59 -13.24
N LYS A 12 19.98 -0.67 -13.91
CA LYS A 12 19.72 0.68 -13.37
C LYS A 12 18.85 0.64 -12.11
N LEU A 13 17.82 -0.21 -12.06
CA LEU A 13 16.98 -0.39 -10.88
C LEU A 13 17.80 -0.88 -9.68
N HIS A 14 18.73 -1.80 -9.90
CA HIS A 14 19.67 -2.24 -8.87
C HIS A 14 20.59 -1.09 -8.44
N ASP A 15 21.19 -0.37 -9.39
CA ASP A 15 22.16 0.69 -9.10
C ASP A 15 21.54 1.88 -8.31
N VAL A 16 20.24 2.16 -8.49
CA VAL A 16 19.51 3.16 -7.69
C VAL A 16 18.89 2.60 -6.40
N ASN A 17 19.26 1.39 -5.99
CA ASN A 17 18.76 0.70 -4.81
C ASN A 17 17.23 0.46 -4.81
N ALA A 18 16.60 0.35 -5.99
CA ALA A 18 15.21 -0.09 -6.11
C ALA A 18 15.06 -1.60 -5.85
N VAL A 19 16.15 -2.36 -6.05
CA VAL A 19 16.25 -3.79 -5.79
C VAL A 19 17.35 -3.99 -4.76
N LYS A 20 17.04 -4.57 -3.61
CA LYS A 20 17.99 -4.78 -2.51
C LYS A 20 17.99 -6.24 -2.08
N PHE A 21 19.17 -6.77 -1.80
CA PHE A 21 19.37 -8.12 -1.27
C PHE A 21 19.79 -8.05 0.19
N GLY A 22 19.53 -9.13 0.94
CA GLY A 22 19.74 -9.20 2.39
C GLY A 22 18.47 -9.61 3.11
N GLU A 23 18.46 -9.54 4.44
CA GLU A 23 17.32 -10.01 5.24
C GLU A 23 16.35 -8.89 5.59
N TYR A 24 15.11 -9.00 5.08
CA TYR A 24 14.05 -8.00 5.31
C TYR A 24 12.82 -8.63 5.92
N LYS A 25 12.25 -7.99 6.94
CA LYS A 25 11.01 -8.45 7.58
C LYS A 25 9.79 -7.93 6.82
N LEU A 26 8.98 -8.84 6.28
CA LEU A 26 7.70 -8.51 5.64
C LEU A 26 6.64 -8.18 6.69
N LYS A 27 5.53 -7.56 6.25
CA LYS A 27 4.36 -7.29 7.11
C LYS A 27 3.76 -8.57 7.71
N SER A 28 3.92 -9.70 7.04
CA SER A 28 3.51 -11.03 7.55
C SER A 28 4.41 -11.55 8.67
N GLY A 29 5.53 -10.88 8.97
CA GLY A 29 6.55 -11.34 9.91
C GLY A 29 7.62 -12.25 9.29
N ILE A 30 7.41 -12.72 8.05
CA ILE A 30 8.34 -13.56 7.31
C ILE A 30 9.58 -12.76 6.90
N MET A 31 10.76 -13.38 7.02
CA MET A 31 12.01 -12.82 6.50
C MET A 31 12.14 -13.14 5.02
N THR A 32 12.44 -12.14 4.19
CA THR A 32 12.68 -12.29 2.76
C THR A 32 14.11 -11.91 2.40
N PRO A 33 14.77 -12.63 1.48
CA PRO A 33 16.13 -12.32 1.02
C PRO A 33 16.21 -11.14 0.04
N ILE A 34 15.05 -10.57 -0.34
CA ILE A 34 14.96 -9.53 -1.36
C ILE A 34 13.86 -8.50 -1.04
N TYR A 35 14.20 -7.22 -1.18
CA TYR A 35 13.29 -6.09 -1.05
C TYR A 35 13.24 -5.26 -2.34
N ILE A 36 12.03 -4.93 -2.78
CA ILE A 36 11.78 -4.13 -3.98
C ILE A 36 11.07 -2.85 -3.55
N ASP A 37 11.61 -1.71 -3.95
CA ASP A 37 11.05 -0.39 -3.69
C ASP A 37 11.14 0.51 -4.92
N LEU A 38 10.10 0.48 -5.76
CA LEU A 38 10.04 1.30 -6.96
C LEU A 38 9.63 2.76 -6.67
N ARG A 39 9.32 3.14 -5.41
CA ARG A 39 9.05 4.54 -5.07
C ARG A 39 10.27 5.42 -5.30
N VAL A 40 11.47 4.86 -5.20
CA VAL A 40 12.73 5.55 -5.47
C VAL A 40 12.79 6.16 -6.87
N LEU A 41 12.02 5.63 -7.83
CA LEU A 41 11.99 6.10 -9.22
C LEU A 41 11.64 7.59 -9.34
N VAL A 42 10.86 8.16 -8.41
CA VAL A 42 10.48 9.58 -8.45
C VAL A 42 11.71 10.50 -8.37
N SER A 43 12.80 10.02 -7.76
CA SER A 43 14.07 10.74 -7.65
C SER A 43 14.96 10.59 -8.90
N TYR A 44 14.56 9.75 -9.86
CA TYR A 44 15.30 9.48 -11.10
C TYR A 44 14.38 9.62 -12.32
N PRO A 45 13.98 10.85 -12.71
CA PRO A 45 12.99 11.07 -13.78
C PRO A 45 13.36 10.42 -15.13
N ALA A 46 14.64 10.36 -15.48
CA ALA A 46 15.09 9.68 -16.69
C ALA A 46 14.82 8.17 -16.65
N LEU A 47 15.04 7.55 -15.48
CA LEU A 47 14.75 6.12 -15.26
C LEU A 47 13.24 5.87 -15.20
N MET A 48 12.48 6.73 -14.52
CA MET A 48 11.02 6.65 -14.49
C MET A 48 10.42 6.77 -15.89
N ASN A 49 10.94 7.69 -16.72
CA ASN A 49 10.56 7.81 -18.13
C ASN A 49 10.87 6.54 -18.93
N GLN A 50 12.01 5.90 -18.69
CA GLN A 50 12.37 4.63 -19.33
C GLN A 50 11.38 3.51 -18.94
N VAL A 51 10.99 3.43 -17.67
CA VAL A 51 9.96 2.48 -17.20
C VAL A 51 8.63 2.73 -17.91
N SER A 52 8.17 3.99 -17.97
CA SER A 52 6.92 4.34 -18.68
C SER A 52 6.98 4.00 -20.18
N CYS A 53 8.13 4.19 -20.84
CA CYS A 53 8.29 3.78 -22.24
C CYS A 53 8.18 2.26 -22.42
N LEU A 54 8.72 1.46 -21.49
CA LEU A 54 8.59 0.00 -21.54
C LEU A 54 7.18 -0.49 -21.22
N ILE A 55 6.45 0.22 -20.34
CA ILE A 55 5.02 -0.03 -20.13
C ILE A 55 4.26 0.21 -21.44
N TYR A 56 4.47 1.35 -22.10
CA TYR A 56 3.83 1.65 -23.37
C TYR A 56 4.22 0.64 -24.46
N GLN A 57 5.49 0.24 -24.55
CA GLN A 57 5.93 -0.80 -25.47
C GLN A 57 5.16 -2.11 -25.22
N ARG A 58 4.97 -2.50 -23.96
CA ARG A 58 4.17 -3.69 -23.63
C ARG A 58 2.70 -3.56 -24.06
N MET A 59 2.10 -2.37 -23.95
CA MET A 59 0.74 -2.14 -24.46
C MET A 59 0.65 -2.46 -25.95
N GLN A 60 1.66 -2.05 -26.73
CA GLN A 60 1.72 -2.28 -28.17
C GLN A 60 2.01 -3.75 -28.52
N GLU A 61 2.93 -4.39 -27.80
CA GLU A 61 3.29 -5.81 -28.00
C GLU A 61 2.09 -6.75 -27.80
N GLU A 62 1.23 -6.45 -26.84
CA GLU A 62 0.06 -7.26 -26.51
C GLU A 62 -1.22 -6.83 -27.27
N ASP A 63 -1.13 -5.81 -28.16
CA ASP A 63 -2.25 -5.19 -28.88
C ASP A 63 -3.43 -4.83 -27.95
N LEU A 64 -3.13 -4.23 -26.79
CA LEU A 64 -4.16 -3.93 -25.79
C LEU A 64 -5.13 -2.86 -26.28
N ARG A 65 -6.43 -3.11 -26.06
CA ARG A 65 -7.52 -2.17 -26.36
C ARG A 65 -8.11 -1.64 -25.06
N PHE A 66 -8.03 -0.33 -24.87
CA PHE A 66 -8.53 0.36 -23.69
C PHE A 66 -8.88 1.82 -24.03
N ASP A 67 -9.75 2.41 -23.24
CA ASP A 67 -10.22 3.79 -23.38
C ASP A 67 -9.55 4.73 -22.37
N SER A 68 -9.09 4.18 -21.23
CA SER A 68 -8.39 4.94 -20.19
C SER A 68 -7.36 4.10 -19.44
N VAL A 69 -6.45 4.77 -18.72
CA VAL A 69 -5.47 4.14 -17.82
C VAL A 69 -5.73 4.51 -16.36
N CYS A 70 -5.51 3.59 -15.42
CA CYS A 70 -5.57 3.86 -13.99
C CYS A 70 -4.37 3.23 -13.28
N GLY A 71 -3.58 4.05 -12.59
CA GLY A 71 -2.50 3.57 -11.72
C GLY A 71 -3.05 3.03 -10.40
N VAL A 72 -2.51 1.91 -9.92
CA VAL A 72 -2.79 1.44 -8.56
C VAL A 72 -2.14 2.40 -7.54
N PRO A 73 -2.87 2.85 -6.50
CA PRO A 73 -2.29 3.73 -5.50
C PRO A 73 -1.17 3.06 -4.69
N TYR A 74 0.01 3.67 -4.51
CA TYR A 74 0.40 5.04 -4.87
C TYR A 74 1.54 5.10 -5.89
N THR A 75 2.46 4.14 -5.87
CA THR A 75 3.69 4.18 -6.65
C THR A 75 3.46 4.13 -8.15
N ALA A 76 2.36 3.52 -8.61
CA ALA A 76 2.03 3.45 -10.03
C ALA A 76 1.35 4.72 -10.57
N LEU A 77 0.90 5.65 -9.70
CA LEU A 77 0.23 6.89 -10.13
C LEU A 77 1.15 7.78 -10.99
N PRO A 78 2.42 8.06 -10.62
CA PRO A 78 3.33 8.80 -11.48
C PRO A 78 3.59 8.09 -12.82
N LEU A 79 3.68 6.76 -12.82
CA LEU A 79 3.89 5.99 -14.05
C LEU A 79 2.71 6.13 -15.01
N ALA A 80 1.48 5.94 -14.50
CA ALA A 80 0.25 6.15 -15.27
C ALA A 80 0.12 7.59 -15.76
N THR A 81 0.52 8.57 -14.95
CA THR A 81 0.51 10.00 -15.33
C THR A 81 1.46 10.28 -16.49
N ILE A 82 2.67 9.74 -16.45
CA ILE A 82 3.65 9.91 -17.55
C ILE A 82 3.14 9.26 -18.84
N ILE A 83 2.55 8.07 -18.75
CA ILE A 83 1.99 7.36 -19.91
C ILE A 83 0.85 8.17 -20.52
N SER A 84 -0.11 8.59 -19.69
CA SER A 84 -1.23 9.44 -20.10
C SER A 84 -0.76 10.73 -20.76
N SER A 85 0.18 11.43 -20.13
CA SER A 85 0.69 12.71 -20.66
C SER A 85 1.48 12.55 -21.97
N LYS A 86 2.22 11.44 -22.15
CA LYS A 86 3.07 11.24 -23.35
C LYS A 86 2.31 10.67 -24.54
N HIS A 87 1.28 9.89 -24.29
CA HIS A 87 0.56 9.14 -25.31
C HIS A 87 -0.91 9.55 -25.43
N GLU A 88 -1.29 10.64 -24.75
CA GLU A 88 -2.60 11.28 -24.83
C GLU A 88 -3.77 10.35 -24.46
N PHE A 89 -3.52 9.38 -23.57
CA PHE A 89 -4.57 8.53 -23.03
C PHE A 89 -5.30 9.22 -21.87
N PRO A 90 -6.64 9.18 -21.82
CA PRO A 90 -7.38 9.57 -20.63
C PRO A 90 -6.89 8.79 -19.40
N MET A 91 -6.78 9.48 -18.26
CA MET A 91 -6.34 8.88 -17.00
C MET A 91 -7.42 9.00 -15.93
N LEU A 92 -7.63 7.90 -15.22
CA LEU A 92 -8.43 7.84 -14.01
C LEU A 92 -7.51 7.77 -12.79
N ILE A 93 -7.97 8.35 -11.68
CA ILE A 93 -7.26 8.27 -10.40
C ILE A 93 -8.17 7.61 -9.37
N ARG A 94 -7.82 6.38 -8.98
CA ARG A 94 -8.43 5.72 -7.82
C ARG A 94 -7.90 6.36 -6.54
N ARG A 95 -8.81 6.78 -5.66
CA ARG A 95 -8.49 7.14 -4.29
C ARG A 95 -8.53 5.90 -3.40
N LYS A 96 -7.58 5.80 -2.47
CA LYS A 96 -7.58 4.73 -1.46
C LYS A 96 -8.68 4.93 -0.41
N GLU A 97 -9.01 6.20 -0.13
CA GLU A 97 -9.99 6.61 0.87
C GLU A 97 -11.01 7.55 0.22
N ALA A 98 -12.28 7.39 0.56
CA ALA A 98 -13.32 8.34 0.17
C ALA A 98 -13.15 9.63 0.98
N LYS A 99 -13.47 10.79 0.38
CA LYS A 99 -13.56 12.03 1.16
C LYS A 99 -14.70 11.93 2.17
N ASP A 100 -14.50 12.48 3.36
CA ASP A 100 -15.56 12.63 4.36
C ASP A 100 -16.65 13.65 3.93
N TYR A 101 -16.30 14.55 3.00
CA TYR A 101 -17.14 15.63 2.49
C TYR A 101 -17.07 15.74 0.95
N GLY A 102 -18.10 16.31 0.31
CA GLY A 102 -18.20 16.42 -1.15
C GLY A 102 -18.81 15.19 -1.84
N THR A 103 -18.44 14.93 -3.10
CA THR A 103 -19.06 13.88 -3.96
C THR A 103 -18.75 12.44 -3.54
N LYS A 104 -17.86 12.22 -2.55
CA LYS A 104 -17.43 10.90 -2.02
C LYS A 104 -16.97 9.89 -3.09
N ARG A 105 -16.59 10.36 -4.29
CA ARG A 105 -16.16 9.49 -5.39
C ARG A 105 -14.81 8.84 -5.08
N LEU A 106 -14.73 7.54 -5.34
CA LEU A 106 -13.50 6.75 -5.21
C LEU A 106 -12.65 6.78 -6.48
N VAL A 107 -13.20 7.26 -7.60
CA VAL A 107 -12.51 7.39 -8.88
C VAL A 107 -12.70 8.82 -9.38
N GLU A 108 -11.60 9.47 -9.70
CA GLU A 108 -11.57 10.80 -10.33
C GLU A 108 -11.23 10.65 -11.82
N GLY A 109 -11.76 11.56 -12.64
CA GLY A 109 -11.67 11.51 -14.10
C GLY A 109 -13.05 11.44 -14.76
N THR A 110 -13.08 11.49 -16.09
CA THR A 110 -14.31 11.31 -16.88
C THR A 110 -14.52 9.82 -17.12
N ILE A 111 -15.72 9.33 -16.82
CA ILE A 111 -16.06 7.90 -16.88
C ILE A 111 -17.28 7.76 -17.78
N HIS A 112 -17.18 6.92 -18.80
CA HIS A 112 -18.35 6.47 -19.57
C HIS A 112 -18.58 4.98 -19.32
N GLU A 113 -19.83 4.61 -19.05
CA GLU A 113 -20.19 3.23 -18.74
C GLU A 113 -19.88 2.30 -19.93
N GLY A 114 -19.29 1.14 -19.64
CA GLY A 114 -18.91 0.15 -20.65
C GLY A 114 -17.53 0.33 -21.26
N GLU A 115 -16.85 1.46 -21.00
CA GLU A 115 -15.44 1.70 -21.37
C GLU A 115 -14.50 0.74 -20.64
N THR A 116 -13.36 0.48 -21.26
CA THR A 116 -12.31 -0.41 -20.75
C THR A 116 -11.17 0.41 -20.16
N CYS A 117 -10.85 0.15 -18.89
CA CYS A 117 -9.73 0.79 -18.20
C CYS A 117 -8.57 -0.20 -18.02
N LEU A 118 -7.38 0.17 -18.51
CA LEU A 118 -6.14 -0.56 -18.29
C LEU A 118 -5.53 -0.19 -16.93
N ILE A 119 -5.21 -1.20 -16.11
CA ILE A 119 -4.54 -0.99 -14.82
C ILE A 119 -3.02 -0.97 -15.00
N ILE A 120 -2.36 0.00 -14.36
CA ILE A 120 -0.90 0.09 -14.27
C ILE A 120 -0.47 -0.15 -12.82
N GLU A 121 0.46 -1.07 -12.60
CA GLU A 121 1.00 -1.43 -11.28
C GLU A 121 2.54 -1.36 -11.27
N ASP A 122 3.13 -1.03 -10.12
CA ASP A 122 4.58 -1.02 -9.97
C ASP A 122 5.11 -2.42 -9.65
N THR A 123 4.62 -3.05 -8.59
CA THR A 123 5.05 -4.38 -8.16
C THR A 123 3.87 -5.24 -7.74
N VAL A 124 3.81 -6.48 -8.21
CA VAL A 124 2.76 -7.43 -7.83
C VAL A 124 3.32 -8.66 -7.11
N THR A 125 2.59 -9.11 -6.08
CA THR A 125 2.89 -10.33 -5.32
C THR A 125 1.75 -11.34 -5.43
N THR A 126 0.60 -11.02 -4.83
CA THR A 126 -0.61 -11.83 -4.84
C THR A 126 -1.63 -11.38 -5.89
N GLY A 127 -1.49 -10.14 -6.38
CA GLY A 127 -2.46 -9.47 -7.27
C GLY A 127 -3.60 -8.74 -6.53
N SER A 128 -3.65 -8.77 -5.19
CA SER A 128 -4.75 -8.18 -4.42
C SER A 128 -4.95 -6.69 -4.68
N SER A 129 -3.88 -5.89 -4.76
CA SER A 129 -3.97 -4.44 -5.02
C SER A 129 -4.57 -4.11 -6.39
N ILE A 130 -4.24 -4.91 -7.41
CA ILE A 130 -4.81 -4.81 -8.76
C ILE A 130 -6.29 -5.18 -8.70
N LEU A 131 -6.65 -6.28 -8.04
CA LEU A 131 -8.04 -6.72 -7.91
C LEU A 131 -8.90 -5.69 -7.18
N GLU A 132 -8.44 -5.16 -6.05
CA GLU A 132 -9.15 -4.10 -5.33
C GLU A 132 -9.36 -2.84 -6.19
N THR A 133 -8.39 -2.53 -7.05
CA THR A 133 -8.52 -1.41 -7.99
C THR A 133 -9.55 -1.73 -9.06
N ALA A 134 -9.49 -2.93 -9.64
CA ALA A 134 -10.43 -3.40 -10.65
C ALA A 134 -11.87 -3.40 -10.13
N GLU A 135 -12.11 -3.90 -8.92
CA GLU A 135 -13.43 -3.91 -8.30
C GLU A 135 -14.01 -2.49 -8.12
N VAL A 136 -13.17 -1.51 -7.78
CA VAL A 136 -13.59 -0.10 -7.65
C VAL A 136 -13.95 0.49 -9.01
N LEU A 137 -13.18 0.19 -10.06
CA LEU A 137 -13.46 0.63 -11.43
C LEU A 137 -14.73 -0.05 -12.00
N GLN A 138 -14.90 -1.35 -11.75
CA GLN A 138 -16.09 -2.09 -12.17
C GLN A 138 -17.37 -1.58 -11.49
N LYS A 139 -17.31 -1.19 -10.22
CA LYS A 139 -18.44 -0.58 -9.50
C LYS A 139 -18.91 0.75 -10.09
N VAL A 140 -18.07 1.44 -10.85
CA VAL A 140 -18.42 2.68 -11.56
C VAL A 140 -18.73 2.44 -13.05
N GLY A 141 -18.93 1.18 -13.45
CA GLY A 141 -19.40 0.81 -14.79
C GLY A 141 -18.29 0.52 -15.81
N LEU A 142 -17.02 0.48 -15.40
CA LEU A 142 -15.89 0.22 -16.30
C LEU A 142 -15.61 -1.28 -16.42
N LYS A 143 -15.10 -1.69 -17.58
CA LYS A 143 -14.50 -3.00 -17.80
C LYS A 143 -13.02 -2.95 -17.45
N VAL A 144 -12.52 -4.02 -16.84
CA VAL A 144 -11.09 -4.19 -16.55
C VAL A 144 -10.72 -5.60 -16.95
N THR A 145 -9.94 -5.73 -18.03
CA THR A 145 -9.53 -7.01 -18.62
C THR A 145 -8.04 -7.26 -18.52
N ASP A 146 -7.25 -6.21 -18.37
CA ASP A 146 -5.79 -6.27 -18.46
C ASP A 146 -5.13 -5.37 -17.39
N ALA A 147 -3.97 -5.82 -16.92
CA ALA A 147 -3.10 -5.04 -16.05
C ALA A 147 -1.64 -5.20 -16.49
N ILE A 148 -0.92 -4.08 -16.64
CA ILE A 148 0.53 -4.09 -16.84
C ILE A 148 1.22 -3.84 -15.51
N VAL A 149 2.23 -4.64 -15.20
CA VAL A 149 3.04 -4.47 -13.99
C VAL A 149 4.53 -4.35 -14.33
N VAL A 150 5.25 -3.45 -13.65
CA VAL A 150 6.70 -3.32 -13.87
C VAL A 150 7.44 -4.54 -13.33
N MET A 151 7.13 -4.97 -12.10
CA MET A 151 7.78 -6.10 -11.42
C MET A 151 6.78 -7.17 -10.96
N ASP A 152 6.86 -8.38 -11.52
CA ASP A 152 6.16 -9.56 -11.00
C ASP A 152 7.07 -10.40 -10.11
N ARG A 153 6.69 -10.54 -8.84
CA ARG A 153 7.41 -11.35 -7.85
C ARG A 153 7.29 -12.85 -8.07
N LYS A 154 6.45 -13.31 -9.02
CA LYS A 154 6.20 -14.73 -9.33
C LYS A 154 5.68 -15.52 -8.14
N GLN A 155 4.73 -14.93 -7.39
CA GLN A 155 4.15 -15.52 -6.18
C GLN A 155 2.63 -15.80 -6.30
N GLY A 156 2.09 -15.98 -7.51
CA GLY A 156 0.70 -16.41 -7.73
C GLY A 156 -0.27 -15.32 -8.23
N ALA A 157 0.24 -14.12 -8.56
CA ALA A 157 -0.59 -13.01 -9.02
C ALA A 157 -1.26 -13.27 -10.38
N ALA A 158 -0.53 -13.88 -11.32
CA ALA A 158 -1.03 -14.13 -12.68
C ALA A 158 -2.25 -15.07 -12.65
N GLU A 159 -2.15 -16.15 -11.88
CA GLU A 159 -3.21 -17.16 -11.74
C GLU A 159 -4.42 -16.58 -10.98
N MET A 160 -4.16 -15.83 -9.90
CA MET A 160 -5.22 -15.18 -9.12
C MET A 160 -6.01 -14.20 -9.99
N LEU A 161 -5.33 -13.31 -10.73
CA LEU A 161 -5.97 -12.32 -11.60
C LEU A 161 -6.69 -12.98 -12.78
N ALA A 162 -6.10 -14.02 -13.38
CA ALA A 162 -6.75 -14.78 -14.46
C ALA A 162 -8.07 -15.41 -14.00
N SER A 163 -8.13 -15.92 -12.76
CA SER A 163 -9.38 -16.45 -12.16
C SER A 163 -10.48 -15.39 -12.00
N ARG A 164 -10.12 -14.11 -12.08
CA ARG A 164 -11.02 -12.95 -12.02
C ARG A 164 -11.21 -12.28 -13.40
N GLY A 165 -10.73 -12.90 -14.47
CA GLY A 165 -10.85 -12.39 -15.83
C GLY A 165 -9.89 -11.24 -16.16
N ILE A 166 -8.81 -11.06 -15.38
CA ILE A 166 -7.81 -10.03 -15.60
C ILE A 166 -6.49 -10.68 -16.06
N ARG A 167 -6.02 -10.34 -17.26
CA ARG A 167 -4.71 -10.77 -17.78
C ARG A 167 -3.62 -9.87 -17.20
N LEU A 168 -2.56 -10.48 -16.67
CA LEU A 168 -1.40 -9.77 -16.12
C LEU A 168 -0.24 -9.78 -17.11
N HIS A 169 0.33 -8.61 -17.37
CA HIS A 169 1.40 -8.37 -18.34
C HIS A 169 2.66 -7.82 -17.65
N PRO A 170 3.60 -8.68 -17.19
CA PRO A 170 4.77 -8.24 -16.44
C PRO A 170 5.94 -7.81 -17.32
N ILE A 171 6.53 -6.64 -17.08
CA ILE A 171 7.74 -6.19 -17.79
C ILE A 171 8.97 -6.97 -17.33
N ILE A 172 9.15 -7.05 -16.01
CA ILE A 172 10.23 -7.80 -15.37
C ILE A 172 9.60 -8.87 -14.49
N SER A 173 10.02 -10.12 -14.67
CA SER A 173 9.76 -11.18 -13.68
C SER A 173 10.93 -11.30 -12.72
N MET A 174 10.67 -11.73 -11.49
CA MET A 174 11.72 -11.92 -10.49
C MET A 174 12.83 -12.86 -10.95
N PHE A 175 12.50 -13.91 -11.70
CA PHE A 175 13.51 -14.83 -12.24
C PHE A 175 14.37 -14.16 -13.32
N ASN A 176 13.77 -13.37 -14.22
CA ASN A 176 14.52 -12.60 -15.21
C ASN A 176 15.45 -11.57 -14.54
N LEU A 177 14.98 -10.90 -13.47
CA LEU A 177 15.81 -9.99 -12.67
C LEU A 177 17.03 -10.71 -12.09
N LEU A 178 16.86 -11.90 -11.51
CA LEU A 178 17.96 -12.66 -10.91
C LEU A 178 18.97 -13.14 -11.96
N ASP A 179 18.50 -13.59 -13.12
CA ASP A 179 19.39 -14.01 -14.21
C ASP A 179 20.25 -12.85 -14.72
N VAL A 180 19.63 -11.70 -15.02
CA VAL A 180 20.33 -10.50 -15.50
C VAL A 180 21.35 -9.98 -14.48
N LEU A 181 20.98 -9.91 -13.20
CA LEU A 181 21.88 -9.43 -12.16
C LEU A 181 23.06 -10.39 -11.91
N ARG A 182 22.82 -11.71 -12.00
CA ARG A 182 23.88 -12.72 -11.89
C ARG A 182 24.84 -12.64 -13.08
N GLU A 183 24.32 -12.57 -14.30
CA GLU A 183 25.12 -12.46 -15.53
C GLU A 183 25.98 -11.20 -15.53
N ALA A 184 25.45 -10.09 -15.03
CA ALA A 184 26.17 -8.83 -14.86
C ALA A 184 27.05 -8.78 -13.58
N GLN A 185 27.19 -9.89 -12.85
CA GLN A 185 27.98 -9.99 -11.62
C GLN A 185 27.60 -8.96 -10.54
N ARG A 186 26.35 -8.51 -10.52
CA ARG A 186 25.79 -7.65 -9.45
C ARG A 186 25.40 -8.46 -8.21
N ILE A 187 25.14 -9.75 -8.38
CA ILE A 187 24.90 -10.72 -7.31
C ILE A 187 25.65 -12.02 -7.59
N ASP A 188 25.99 -12.76 -6.55
CA ASP A 188 26.54 -14.10 -6.68
C ASP A 188 25.46 -15.17 -6.91
N SER A 189 25.89 -16.36 -7.35
CA SER A 189 25.01 -17.49 -7.64
C SER A 189 24.25 -17.98 -6.40
N GLN A 190 24.84 -17.88 -5.21
CA GLN A 190 24.21 -18.33 -3.97
C GLN A 190 23.03 -17.43 -3.60
N THR A 191 23.21 -16.11 -3.69
CA THR A 191 22.19 -15.09 -3.48
C THR A 191 21.05 -15.29 -4.46
N ALA A 192 21.35 -15.47 -5.75
CA ALA A 192 20.34 -15.75 -6.76
C ALA A 192 19.52 -17.01 -6.44
N GLN A 193 20.19 -18.11 -6.06
CA GLN A 193 19.52 -19.36 -5.71
C GLN A 193 18.67 -19.25 -4.44
N ASN A 194 19.18 -18.57 -3.40
CA ASN A 194 18.45 -18.34 -2.15
C ASN A 194 17.13 -17.60 -2.40
N VAL A 195 17.17 -16.56 -3.24
CA VAL A 195 15.97 -15.80 -3.61
C VAL A 195 15.00 -16.66 -4.44
N ARG A 196 15.50 -17.47 -5.39
CA ARG A 196 14.65 -18.39 -6.17
C ARG A 196 13.92 -19.38 -5.28
N ASN A 197 14.65 -20.04 -4.38
CA ASN A 197 14.07 -21.00 -3.43
C ASN A 197 12.99 -20.33 -2.58
N PHE A 198 13.30 -19.15 -2.02
CA PHE A 198 12.33 -18.38 -1.24
C PHE A 198 11.02 -18.12 -2.02
N ILE A 199 11.10 -17.72 -3.30
CA ILE A 199 9.91 -17.47 -4.14
C ILE A 199 9.10 -18.74 -4.36
N LEU A 200 9.77 -19.87 -4.62
CA LEU A 200 9.11 -21.15 -4.85
C LEU A 200 8.43 -21.67 -3.56
N ASP A 201 9.08 -21.49 -2.41
CA ASP A 201 8.56 -21.94 -1.11
C ASP A 201 7.39 -21.07 -0.61
N HIS A 202 7.30 -19.82 -1.07
CA HIS A 202 6.30 -18.84 -0.61
C HIS A 202 5.29 -18.47 -1.71
N GLN A 203 4.79 -19.46 -2.44
CA GLN A 203 3.68 -19.25 -3.37
C GLN A 203 2.40 -18.90 -2.61
N THR A 204 1.69 -17.86 -3.06
CA THR A 204 0.47 -17.38 -2.36
C THR A 204 -0.82 -17.89 -2.98
N PHE A 205 -0.73 -18.50 -4.16
CA PHE A 205 -1.86 -19.09 -4.86
C PHE A 205 -1.64 -20.59 -5.05
N SER A 206 -2.63 -21.39 -4.65
CA SER A 206 -2.67 -22.83 -4.92
C SER A 206 -3.99 -23.13 -5.62
N ALA A 207 -3.91 -23.54 -6.89
CA ALA A 207 -5.06 -24.04 -7.62
C ALA A 207 -5.42 -25.43 -7.05
N LYS A 208 -6.35 -25.50 -6.09
CA LYS A 208 -6.89 -26.81 -5.69
C LYS A 208 -7.66 -27.41 -6.87
N ALA A 209 -7.23 -28.60 -7.29
CA ALA A 209 -7.97 -29.50 -8.16
C ALA A 209 -9.32 -29.89 -7.53
N GLY A 210 -10.32 -30.13 -8.37
CA GLY A 210 -11.70 -30.36 -7.95
C GLY A 210 -11.97 -31.66 -7.18
N ASN A 211 -13.14 -31.64 -6.53
CA ASN A 211 -13.88 -32.70 -5.84
C ASN A 211 -13.33 -33.28 -4.53
N GLY A 212 -14.00 -32.90 -3.44
CA GLY A 212 -13.95 -33.53 -2.14
C GLY A 212 -14.57 -32.58 -1.12
N SER A 213 -15.79 -32.89 -0.66
CA SER A 213 -16.50 -32.17 0.38
C SER A 213 -15.75 -32.27 1.70
N GLU A 214 -14.72 -31.43 1.88
CA GLU A 214 -14.16 -31.09 3.17
C GLU A 214 -13.94 -29.59 3.18
N VAL A 215 -14.91 -28.90 3.79
CA VAL A 215 -14.73 -27.53 4.26
C VAL A 215 -13.46 -27.56 5.13
N PRO A 216 -12.37 -26.86 4.77
CA PRO A 216 -11.31 -26.67 5.73
C PRO A 216 -11.94 -25.85 6.85
N GLU A 217 -12.06 -26.46 8.02
CA GLU A 217 -12.53 -25.79 9.22
C GLU A 217 -11.88 -24.42 9.28
N LYS A 218 -12.72 -23.38 9.29
CA LYS A 218 -12.31 -22.08 9.77
C LYS A 218 -11.65 -22.36 11.12
N LYS A 219 -10.33 -22.21 11.23
CA LYS A 219 -9.75 -21.80 12.50
C LYS A 219 -10.40 -20.45 12.79
N GLN A 220 -11.53 -20.52 13.47
CA GLN A 220 -12.13 -19.42 14.17
C GLN A 220 -11.01 -18.90 15.08
N CYS A 221 -10.35 -17.83 14.65
CA CYS A 221 -9.70 -16.95 15.61
C CYS A 221 -10.84 -16.22 16.33
N VAL A 222 -11.55 -16.96 17.18
CA VAL A 222 -12.34 -16.39 18.25
C VAL A 222 -11.41 -16.42 19.46
N GLU A 223 -10.45 -15.51 19.47
CA GLU A 223 -10.26 -14.79 20.71
C GLU A 223 -11.14 -13.55 20.58
N LYS A 224 -12.33 -13.62 21.18
CA LYS A 224 -12.95 -12.42 21.70
C LYS A 224 -11.98 -11.87 22.74
N THR A 225 -10.96 -11.14 22.31
CA THR A 225 -10.35 -10.16 23.19
C THR A 225 -11.46 -9.15 23.42
N THR A 226 -12.17 -9.31 24.53
CA THR A 226 -13.08 -8.30 25.06
C THR A 226 -12.30 -6.99 25.05
N GLN A 227 -12.61 -6.10 24.10
CA GLN A 227 -12.03 -4.77 24.09
C GLN A 227 -12.44 -4.12 25.41
N LEU A 228 -11.52 -4.09 26.37
CA LEU A 228 -11.71 -3.41 27.63
C LEU A 228 -12.02 -1.94 27.33
N SER A 229 -13.04 -1.40 28.00
CA SER A 229 -13.37 0.02 27.87
C SER A 229 -12.18 0.87 28.32
N TYR A 230 -12.14 2.15 27.95
CA TYR A 230 -11.09 3.04 28.45
C TYR A 230 -11.09 3.10 30.00
N ALA A 231 -12.27 2.99 30.62
CA ALA A 231 -12.41 2.91 32.08
C ALA A 231 -11.78 1.64 32.67
N ASP A 232 -11.96 0.48 32.02
CA ASP A 232 -11.40 -0.78 32.51
C ASP A 232 -9.89 -0.83 32.30
N ARG A 233 -9.42 -0.25 31.19
CA ARG A 233 -7.99 -0.10 30.90
C ARG A 233 -7.29 0.83 31.89
N ALA A 234 -7.94 1.92 32.30
CA ALA A 234 -7.36 2.86 33.27
C ALA A 234 -7.10 2.23 34.65
N LYS A 235 -7.78 1.10 34.95
CA LYS A 235 -7.71 0.39 36.24
C LYS A 235 -6.75 -0.80 36.24
N LEU A 236 -6.09 -1.10 35.12
CA LEU A 236 -5.11 -2.19 35.06
C LEU A 236 -3.90 -1.85 35.94
N SER A 237 -3.38 -2.86 36.65
CA SER A 237 -2.26 -2.72 37.60
C SER A 237 -0.98 -2.19 36.95
N ASP A 238 -0.84 -2.39 35.64
CA ASP A 238 0.42 -2.18 34.92
C ASP A 238 0.40 -0.88 34.09
N VAL A 239 -0.63 -0.04 34.27
CA VAL A 239 -0.81 1.20 33.50
C VAL A 239 -0.16 2.38 34.20
N HIS A 240 0.71 3.07 33.47
CA HIS A 240 1.39 4.27 33.95
C HIS A 240 0.38 5.35 34.40
N PRO A 241 0.62 6.09 35.50
CA PRO A 241 -0.36 7.05 36.04
C PRO A 241 -0.86 8.09 35.02
N LEU A 242 0.04 8.59 34.16
CA LEU A 242 -0.32 9.50 33.07
C LEU A 242 -1.25 8.85 32.03
N ALA A 243 -0.99 7.59 31.67
CA ALA A 243 -1.81 6.84 30.72
C ALA A 243 -3.19 6.53 31.31
N SER A 244 -3.27 6.18 32.59
CA SER A 244 -4.54 6.00 33.31
C SER A 244 -5.39 7.29 33.27
N LYS A 245 -4.77 8.44 33.58
CA LYS A 245 -5.44 9.75 33.50
C LYS A 245 -5.95 10.09 32.09
N LEU A 246 -5.16 9.80 31.06
CA LEU A 246 -5.58 10.01 29.67
C LEU A 246 -6.76 9.11 29.28
N LEU A 247 -6.73 7.84 29.66
CA LEU A 247 -7.82 6.88 29.41
C LEU A 247 -9.12 7.33 30.10
N THR A 248 -9.05 7.85 31.33
CA THR A 248 -10.21 8.44 32.02
C THR A 248 -10.79 9.63 31.25
N ILE A 249 -9.93 10.56 30.79
CA ILE A 249 -10.38 11.72 30.00
C ILE A 249 -11.05 11.28 28.68
N MET A 250 -10.46 10.29 27.99
CA MET A 250 -11.03 9.74 26.76
C MET A 250 -12.41 9.10 27.00
N GLN A 251 -12.58 8.39 28.13
CA GLN A 251 -13.87 7.84 28.54
C GLN A 251 -14.90 8.95 28.81
N GLU A 252 -14.54 9.98 29.57
CA GLU A 252 -15.43 11.10 29.90
C GLU A 252 -15.87 11.88 28.66
N LYS A 253 -14.94 12.10 27.73
CA LYS A 253 -15.20 12.87 26.50
C LYS A 253 -15.80 12.05 25.37
N GLN A 254 -15.91 10.73 25.51
CA GLN A 254 -16.32 9.80 24.45
C GLN A 254 -15.59 10.07 23.12
N SER A 255 -14.32 10.47 23.20
CA SER A 255 -13.52 10.90 22.06
C SER A 255 -12.10 10.35 22.16
N ASN A 256 -11.56 9.96 21.02
CA ASN A 256 -10.18 9.54 20.85
C ASN A 256 -9.33 10.64 20.19
N LEU A 257 -9.76 11.90 20.27
CA LEU A 257 -9.05 13.03 19.68
C LEU A 257 -7.68 13.19 20.36
N CYS A 258 -6.62 12.93 19.61
CA CYS A 258 -5.25 13.11 20.07
C CYS A 258 -4.84 14.58 19.88
N VAL A 259 -4.40 15.23 20.95
CA VAL A 259 -3.67 16.51 20.88
C VAL A 259 -2.19 16.19 21.03
N SER A 260 -1.40 16.42 19.98
CA SER A 260 0.06 16.45 20.09
C SER A 260 0.49 17.84 20.54
N ALA A 261 1.13 17.93 21.71
CA ALA A 261 1.76 19.14 22.18
C ALA A 261 3.27 18.94 22.19
N ASP A 262 3.99 19.73 21.40
CA ASP A 262 5.45 19.81 21.51
C ASP A 262 5.80 20.60 22.77
N VAL A 263 6.34 19.89 23.77
CA VAL A 263 6.82 20.53 25.00
C VAL A 263 8.28 20.90 24.81
N THR A 264 8.57 22.13 24.41
CA THR A 264 9.94 22.62 24.21
C THR A 264 10.59 23.15 25.50
N VAL A 265 9.88 23.19 26.64
CA VAL A 265 10.42 23.72 27.89
C VAL A 265 9.98 22.88 29.10
N GLN A 266 10.95 22.23 29.77
CA GLN A 266 10.78 21.75 31.15
C GLN A 266 10.91 22.96 32.10
N ARG A 267 9.82 23.39 32.74
CA ARG A 267 9.93 24.15 33.99
C ARG A 267 9.81 23.18 35.16
N GLY A 268 10.93 22.96 35.86
CA GLY A 268 10.97 22.31 37.17
C GLY A 268 11.62 20.93 37.19
N ALA A 269 12.92 20.84 36.94
CA ALA A 269 13.75 19.77 37.48
C ALA A 269 15.19 20.31 37.67
N SER A 270 15.70 20.19 38.90
CA SER A 270 17.05 20.60 39.31
C SER A 270 18.14 19.87 38.50
N PRO A 271 19.36 20.44 38.36
CA PRO A 271 20.32 19.96 37.38
C PRO A 271 21.11 18.76 37.90
N ALA A 272 20.95 17.60 37.26
CA ALA A 272 21.93 16.53 37.32
C ALA A 272 21.94 15.75 35.99
N GLY A 273 22.96 16.03 35.18
CA GLY A 273 23.57 15.16 34.17
C GLY A 273 22.70 14.22 33.34
N ARG A 274 22.40 14.64 32.10
CA ARG A 274 22.33 13.89 30.82
C ARG A 274 21.21 14.49 29.96
N GLN A 275 21.56 15.00 28.78
CA GLN A 275 20.56 15.44 27.80
C GLN A 275 19.68 14.25 27.37
N PRO A 276 18.34 14.37 27.45
CA PRO A 276 17.46 13.56 26.63
C PRO A 276 17.04 14.38 25.41
N GLY A 277 17.23 13.82 24.21
CA GLY A 277 16.63 14.33 22.98
C GLY A 277 15.09 14.37 23.06
N PRO A 278 14.41 14.98 22.08
CA PRO A 278 12.97 15.21 22.13
C PRO A 278 12.21 13.91 22.43
N LYS A 279 11.59 13.84 23.61
CA LYS A 279 10.71 12.74 23.98
C LYS A 279 9.35 13.00 23.34
N HIS A 280 9.10 12.39 22.19
CA HIS A 280 7.75 12.32 21.65
C HIS A 280 6.87 11.52 22.60
N LEU A 281 5.90 12.17 23.23
CA LEU A 281 4.85 11.49 23.98
C LEU A 281 3.78 11.03 22.99
N LEU A 282 4.05 9.94 22.28
CA LEU A 282 3.04 9.24 21.49
C LEU A 282 2.26 8.31 22.44
N ALA A 283 1.08 8.73 22.87
CA ALA A 283 0.08 7.77 23.35
C ALA A 283 -0.55 7.08 22.13
N GLN A 284 0.18 6.14 21.51
CA GLN A 284 -0.43 5.20 20.58
C GLN A 284 -1.06 4.07 21.38
N ASP A 285 -2.31 3.76 21.08
CA ASP A 285 -3.03 2.62 21.63
C ASP A 285 -2.45 1.32 21.03
N PRO A 286 -1.71 0.49 21.80
CA PRO A 286 -1.14 -0.73 21.24
C PRO A 286 -2.19 -1.81 20.92
N TYR A 287 -3.47 -1.57 21.23
CA TYR A 287 -4.57 -2.54 21.03
C TYR A 287 -5.60 -2.14 19.96
N ARG A 288 -5.39 -1.02 19.24
CA ARG A 288 -6.35 -0.58 18.23
C ARG A 288 -5.90 -0.95 16.81
N HIS A 289 -6.19 -2.18 16.40
CA HIS A 289 -6.29 -2.49 14.98
C HIS A 289 -7.48 -1.72 14.40
N SER A 290 -7.20 -0.82 13.46
CA SER A 290 -8.19 -0.02 12.75
C SER A 290 -9.16 -0.90 11.96
N LYS A 291 -10.41 -1.02 12.42
CA LYS A 291 -11.57 -1.36 11.59
C LYS A 291 -12.58 -0.21 11.67
N GLY A 292 -13.05 0.21 10.50
CA GLY A 292 -13.91 1.37 10.30
C GLY A 292 -15.21 1.29 11.11
N LEU A 293 -15.62 2.44 11.64
CA LEU A 293 -16.92 2.63 12.25
C LEU A 293 -18.00 2.63 11.16
N CYS A 294 -18.75 1.53 11.08
CA CYS A 294 -20.18 1.62 10.78
C CYS A 294 -20.85 2.15 12.05
N SER A 295 -21.46 3.34 11.99
CA SER A 295 -22.38 3.80 13.04
C SER A 295 -23.72 4.17 12.41
N GLY A 296 -24.71 3.31 12.67
CA GLY A 296 -26.09 3.73 12.76
C GLY A 296 -26.34 4.35 14.14
N SER A 297 -27.39 5.16 14.22
CA SER A 297 -27.93 5.90 15.37
C SER A 297 -27.20 7.20 15.77
N ARG A 298 -27.83 8.32 15.37
CA ARG A 298 -27.63 9.69 15.90
C ARG A 298 -28.14 9.76 17.35
N PRO A 299 -27.64 10.73 18.13
CA PRO A 299 -28.57 11.70 18.71
C PRO A 299 -28.16 13.17 18.51
N GLN A 300 -29.16 13.94 18.10
CA GLN A 300 -29.55 15.33 18.39
C GLN A 300 -28.49 16.40 18.74
N THR A 301 -28.39 17.35 17.78
CA THR A 301 -28.15 18.80 17.85
C THR A 301 -27.96 19.48 19.23
N ALA A 302 -26.87 20.24 19.34
CA ALA A 302 -26.79 21.48 20.14
C ALA A 302 -25.95 22.52 19.37
N GLY A 303 -26.43 23.77 19.35
CA GLY A 303 -26.09 24.81 18.37
C GLY A 303 -24.73 25.48 18.56
N PHE A 304 -24.20 25.98 17.43
CA PHE A 304 -23.04 26.86 17.38
C PHE A 304 -23.39 28.25 17.92
N GLY A 305 -22.82 28.60 19.08
CA GLY A 305 -22.78 29.95 19.63
C GLY A 305 -21.44 30.62 19.29
N ARG A 306 -21.55 31.73 18.55
CA ARG A 306 -20.62 32.86 18.28
C ARG A 306 -19.18 32.81 18.86
N GLN A 307 -18.24 33.07 17.96
CA GLN A 307 -16.88 33.54 18.25
C GLN A 307 -16.91 34.76 19.19
N ALA A 308 -16.23 34.67 20.33
CA ALA A 308 -15.82 35.82 21.13
C ALA A 308 -14.34 36.09 20.86
N GLN A 309 -14.05 37.30 20.39
CA GLN A 309 -12.71 37.87 20.29
C GLN A 309 -12.10 38.02 21.69
N LEU A 310 -10.84 37.63 21.86
CA LEU A 310 -10.03 37.97 23.02
C LEU A 310 -9.15 39.19 22.68
N PRO A 311 -9.11 40.24 23.52
CA PRO A 311 -8.21 41.35 23.31
C PRO A 311 -6.78 41.02 23.78
N HIS A 312 -5.83 41.66 23.10
CA HIS A 312 -4.41 41.67 23.42
C HIS A 312 -4.13 42.06 24.87
N LEU A 313 -3.22 41.32 25.51
CA LEU A 313 -2.09 41.78 26.33
C LEU A 313 -1.10 40.64 26.51
#